data_AF-A0A6N9SKA3-F1
#
_entry.id   AF-A0A6N9SKA3-F1
#
_cell.length_a   1.000
_cell.length_b   1.000
_cell.length_c   1.000
_cell.angle_alpha   90.00
_cell.angle_beta   90.00
_cell.angle_gamma   90.00
#
_symmetry.space_group_name_H-M   'P 1'
#
loop_
_entity.id
_entity.type
_entity.pdbx_description
1 polymer ?
#
loop_
_entity_poly.entity_id
_entity_poly.type
_entity_poly.pdbx_seq_one_letter_code
_entity_poly.pdbx_strand_id
1 'polypeptide(L)' 'EHAIKMDSFRDVWMLRGKYVAFVLMGESFLRSPAFTVPESAQRWANQIRQENEVEE' A
#
# COMPACT_ATOMS: atom_id res chain seq x y z
N GLU A 1 3.85 0.06 18.51
CA GLU A 1 4.50 -0.64 17.39
C GLU A 1 4.70 0.34 16.24
N HIS A 2 5.85 0.32 15.57
CA HIS A 2 6.21 1.31 14.55
C HIS A 2 6.12 0.70 13.15
N ALA A 3 5.67 1.49 12.18
CA ALA A 3 5.73 1.15 10.77
C ALA A 3 7.14 1.33 10.25
N ILE A 4 7.67 0.34 9.52
CA ILE A 4 8.98 0.45 8.86
C ILE A 4 8.74 0.63 7.37
N LYS A 5 9.23 1.71 6.77
CA LYS A 5 9.12 1.93 5.33
C LYS A 5 9.99 0.91 4.57
N MET A 6 9.45 0.30 3.53
CA MET A 6 10.22 -0.58 2.65
C MET A 6 10.87 0.25 1.53
N ASP A 7 12.20 0.38 1.53
CA ASP A 7 12.91 1.28 0.60
C ASP A 7 12.71 0.92 -0.88
N SER A 8 12.63 -0.38 -1.21
CA SER A 8 12.43 -0.85 -2.59
C SER A 8 10.97 -0.75 -3.08
N PHE A 9 10.04 -0.30 -2.23
CA PHE A 9 8.62 -0.29 -2.53
C PHE A 9 8.00 1.07 -2.22
N ARG A 10 7.46 1.72 -3.26
CA ARG A 10 6.89 3.07 -3.17
C ARG A 10 5.83 3.18 -2.09
N ASP A 11 4.97 2.18 -1.97
CA ASP A 11 3.75 2.28 -1.16
C ASP A 11 3.71 1.31 0.01
N VAL A 12 4.78 0.56 0.29
CA VAL A 12 4.75 -0.53 1.28
C VAL A 12 5.46 -0.17 2.57
N TRP A 13 4.86 -0.59 3.69
CA TRP A 13 5.38 -0.53 5.05
C TRP A 13 5.23 -1.89 5.74
N MET A 14 6.14 -2.20 6.66
CA MET A 14 6.03 -3.35 7.55
C MET A 14 5.34 -2.95 8.86
N LEU A 15 4.27 -3.66 9.20
CA LEU A 15 3.53 -3.57 10.46
C LEU A 15 3.39 -4.97 11.06
N ARG A 16 3.86 -5.18 12.30
CA ARG A 16 3.75 -6.47 13.00
C ARG A 16 4.28 -7.67 12.19
N GLY A 17 5.36 -7.48 11.44
CA GLY A 17 5.95 -8.52 10.57
C GLY A 17 5.12 -8.87 9.33
N LYS A 18 4.10 -8.06 9.00
CA LYS A 18 3.33 -8.14 7.76
C LYS A 18 3.54 -6.89 6.93
N TYR A 19 3.22 -6.98 5.64
CA TYR A 19 3.35 -5.89 4.70
C TYR A 19 1.97 -5.27 4.43
N VAL A 20 1.88 -3.96 4.57
CA VAL A 20 0.69 -3.19 4.19
C VAL A 20 1.11 -2.11 3.20
N ALA A 21 0.19 -1.70 2.34
CA ALA A 21 0.36 -0.53 1.52
C ALA A 21 -0.56 0.62 1.95
N PHE A 22 -0.08 1.85 1.75
CA PHE A 22 -0.84 3.07 1.93
C PHE A 22 -0.84 3.87 0.63
N VAL A 23 -2.02 4.19 0.12
CA VAL A 23 -2.21 4.97 -1.11
C VAL A 23 -3.05 6.20 -0.79
N LEU A 24 -2.57 7.38 -1.18
CA LEU A 24 -3.35 8.61 -1.08
C LEU A 24 -4.39 8.64 -2.21
N MET A 25 -5.66 8.78 -1.84
CA MET A 25 -6.82 8.83 -2.71
C MET A 25 -7.62 10.09 -2.36
N GLY A 26 -7.59 11.08 -3.25
CA GLY A 26 -8.02 12.44 -2.95
C GLY A 26 -7.32 12.99 -1.71
N GLU A 27 -8.07 13.18 -0.63
CA GLU A 27 -7.58 13.73 0.65
C GLU A 27 -7.35 12.65 1.74
N SER A 28 -7.51 11.37 1.41
CA SER A 28 -7.48 10.28 2.41
C SER A 28 -6.53 9.15 2.01
N PHE A 29 -5.93 8.49 3.01
CA PHE A 29 -5.12 7.30 2.76
C PHE A 29 -5.98 6.04 2.85
N LEU A 30 -5.99 5.25 1.79
CA LEU A 30 -6.46 3.87 1.84
C LEU A 30 -5.33 2.94 2.26
N ARG A 31 -5.66 2.01 3.16
CA ARG A 31 -4.74 0.98 3.64
C ARG A 31 -5.15 -0.38 3.11
N SER A 32 -4.17 -1.12 2.60
CA SER A 32 -4.39 -2.49 2.17
C SER A 32 -4.67 -3.45 3.34
N PRO A 33 -5.21 -4.65 3.07
CA PRO A 33 -5.07 -5.79 3.96
C PRO A 33 -3.59 -6.09 4.26
N ALA A 34 -3.32 -6.85 5.33
CA ALA A 34 -1.96 -7.28 5.66
C ALA A 34 -1.55 -8.48 4.79
N PHE A 35 -0.42 -8.36 4.11
CA PHE A 35 0.16 -9.39 3.25
C PHE A 35 1.41 -10.03 3.88
N THR A 36 1.76 -11.22 3.40
CA THR A 36 2.98 -11.94 3.79
C THR A 36 4.17 -11.65 2.89
N VAL A 37 3.95 -11.06 1.72
CA VAL A 37 5.01 -10.64 0.78
C VAL A 37 4.80 -9.17 0.37
N PRO A 38 5.86 -8.36 0.29
CA PRO A 38 5.76 -6.93 0.01
C PRO A 38 5.23 -6.63 -1.41
N GLU A 39 5.53 -7.48 -2.38
CA GLU A 39 5.07 -7.34 -3.77
C GLU A 39 3.55 -7.35 -3.87
N SER A 40 2.87 -8.18 -3.07
CA SER A 40 1.40 -8.23 -3.05
C SER A 40 0.79 -6.92 -2.55
N ALA A 41 1.40 -6.30 -1.52
CA ALA A 41 0.96 -4.99 -1.04
C ALA A 41 1.18 -3.90 -2.10
N GLN A 42 2.32 -3.92 -2.81
CA GLN A 42 2.59 -2.98 -3.89
C GLN A 42 1.66 -3.18 -5.09
N ARG A 43 1.34 -4.43 -5.45
CA ARG A 43 0.37 -4.73 -6.52
C ARG A 43 -1.02 -4.21 -6.19
N TRP A 44 -1.46 -4.40 -4.94
CA TRP A 44 -2.71 -3.79 -4.47
C TRP A 44 -2.67 -2.27 -4.61
N ALA A 45 -1.58 -1.62 -4.20
CA ALA A 45 -1.45 -0.17 -4.32
C ALA A 45 -1.54 0.32 -5.77
N ASN A 46 -0.93 -0.42 -6.70
CA ASN A 46 -0.99 -0.11 -8.13
C ASN A 46 -2.40 -0.27 -8.69
N GLN A 47 -3.12 -1.33 -8.28
CA GLN A 47 -4.51 -1.54 -8.68
C GLN A 47 -5.41 -0.40 -8.22
N ILE A 48 -5.31 -0.01 -6.95
CA ILE A 48 -6.12 1.07 -6.38
C ILE A 48 -5.89 2.41 -7.10
N ARG A 49 -4.63 2.71 -7.49
CA ARG A 49 -4.35 3.91 -8.31
C ARG A 49 -4.98 3.85 -9.69
N GLN A 50 -4.86 2.70 -10.38
CA GLN A 50 -5.45 2.53 -11.70
C GLN A 50 -6.98 2.65 -11.65
N GLU A 51 -7.61 2.10 -10.63
CA GLU A 51 -9.06 2.23 -10.44
C GLU A 51 -9.47 3.70 -10.25
N ASN A 52 -8.71 4.48 -9.47
CA ASN A 52 -8.98 5.91 -9.29
C ASN A 52 -8.75 6.75 -10.55
N GLU A 53 -7.72 6.45 -11.35
CA GLU A 53 -7.50 7.09 -12.65
C GLU A 53 -8.64 6.81 -13.65
N VAL A 54 -9.43 5.74 -13.45
CA VAL A 54 -10.59 5.39 -14.30
C VAL A 54 -11.88 6.06 -13.81
N GLU A 55 -11.96 6.43 -12.53
CA GLU A 55 -13.12 7.10 -11.94
C GLU A 55 -13.14 8.63 -12.15
N GLU A 56 -12.00 9.25 -12.49
CA GLU A 56 -11.88 10.67 -12.90
C GLU A 56 -12.10 10.87 -14.41
#